data_AF-A0A419NC05-F1
#
_entry.id   AF-A0A419NC05-F1
#
_cell.length_a   1.000
_cell.length_b   1.000
_cell.length_c   1.000
_cell.angle_alpha   90.00
_cell.angle_beta   90.00
_cell.angle_gamma   90.00
#
_symmetry.space_group_name_H-M   'P 1'
#
loop_
_entity.id
_entity.type
_entity.pdbx_description
1 polymer ?
#
loop_
_entity_poly.entity_id
_entity_poly.type
_entity_poly.pdbx_seq_one_letter_code
_entity_poly.pdbx_strand_id
1 'polypeptide(L)'
;MAHQVYDLIECESFSLRISSGEYQSFMVVDNKKLFHHFRKTNEDFKYRLVTHLCFDSPIFAIYKKAGDFEILVCAFSEAKEINSEAKEIIKKSEKLRMSFQGLMEYSK
;
A
#
# COMPACT_ATOMS: atom_id res chain seq x y z
N MET A 1 -1.18 9.71 -34.48
CA MET A 1 -1.72 9.48 -33.13
C MET A 1 -0.54 9.22 -32.22
N ALA A 2 -0.29 10.09 -31.25
CA ALA A 2 0.87 9.96 -30.35
C ALA A 2 0.61 8.83 -29.35
N HIS A 3 1.38 7.75 -29.43
CA HIS A 3 1.53 6.84 -28.29
C HIS A 3 2.32 7.60 -27.23
N GLN A 4 1.65 8.06 -26.18
CA GLN A 4 2.33 8.36 -24.92
C GLN A 4 2.84 7.03 -24.38
N VAL A 5 4.08 6.71 -24.69
CA VAL A 5 4.84 5.71 -23.95
C VAL A 5 5.04 6.31 -22.56
N TYR A 6 4.29 5.83 -21.57
CA TYR A 6 4.66 6.07 -20.19
C TYR A 6 5.95 5.29 -19.96
N ASP A 7 7.10 5.97 -20.04
CA ASP A 7 8.38 5.39 -19.63
C ASP A 7 8.28 5.07 -18.14
N LEU A 8 7.86 3.83 -17.84
CA LEU A 8 7.77 3.32 -16.48
C LEU A 8 9.21 3.14 -15.98
N ILE A 9 9.56 3.91 -14.95
CA ILE A 9 10.85 3.76 -14.28
C ILE A 9 10.75 2.56 -13.33
N GLU A 10 11.38 1.46 -13.70
CA GLU A 10 11.57 0.31 -12.81
C GLU A 10 12.69 0.63 -11.81
N CYS A 11 12.39 0.51 -10.52
CA CYS A 11 13.35 0.72 -9.43
C CYS A 11 12.99 -0.15 -8.23
N GLU A 12 13.99 -0.52 -7.43
CA GLU A 12 13.77 -1.29 -6.19
C GLU A 12 13.30 -0.41 -5.04
N SER A 13 13.65 0.88 -5.08
CA SER A 13 13.27 1.87 -4.08
C SER A 13 13.19 3.27 -4.69
N PHE A 14 12.48 4.16 -4.02
CA PHE A 14 12.37 5.57 -4.37
C PHE A 14 12.44 6.45 -3.12
N SER A 15 12.87 7.70 -3.29
CA SER A 15 12.97 8.68 -2.21
C SER A 15 12.00 9.82 -2.46
N LEU A 16 11.18 10.16 -1.47
CA LEU A 16 10.27 11.31 -1.52
C LEU A 16 10.75 12.39 -0.56
N ARG A 17 10.70 13.64 -1.03
CA ARG A 17 10.85 14.80 -0.15
C ARG A 17 9.53 15.00 0.62
N ILE A 18 9.53 14.64 1.89
CA ILE A 18 8.32 14.71 2.73
C ILE A 18 8.18 16.05 3.45
N SER A 19 9.28 16.80 3.61
CA SER A 19 9.28 18.16 4.17
C SER A 19 10.48 18.97 3.64
N SER A 20 10.65 20.21 4.08
CA SER A 20 11.77 21.02 3.58
C SER A 20 13.11 20.49 4.09
N GLY A 21 13.92 19.93 3.18
CA GLY A 21 15.22 19.35 3.53
C GLY A 21 15.17 17.89 4.00
N GLU A 22 13.97 17.31 4.13
CA GLU A 22 13.79 15.95 4.61
C GLU A 22 13.33 15.02 3.49
N TYR A 23 14.11 13.97 3.26
CA TYR A 23 13.80 12.92 2.30
C TYR A 23 13.64 11.59 3.04
N GLN A 24 12.63 10.82 2.63
CA GLN A 24 12.42 9.48 3.13
C GLN A 24 12.42 8.49 1.96
N SER A 25 13.15 7.39 2.11
CA SER A 25 13.23 6.32 1.12
C SER A 25 12.23 5.21 1.43
N PHE A 26 11.65 4.64 0.39
CA PHE A 26 10.67 3.57 0.44
C PHE A 26 11.03 2.49 -0.58
N MET A 27 10.87 1.22 -0.19
CA MET A 27 10.97 0.12 -1.14
C MET A 27 9.75 0.12 -2.06
N VAL A 28 9.96 -0.18 -3.33
CA VAL A 28 8.86 -0.52 -4.23
C VAL A 28 8.32 -1.88 -3.81
N VAL A 29 7.01 -1.95 -3.60
CA VAL A 29 6.32 -3.19 -3.21
C VAL A 29 5.37 -3.60 -4.32
N ASP A 30 5.24 -4.91 -4.54
CA ASP A 30 4.28 -5.43 -5.51
C ASP A 30 2.86 -5.02 -5.09
N ASN A 31 2.22 -4.21 -5.94
CA ASN A 31 0.85 -3.76 -5.77
C ASN A 31 -0.18 -4.72 -6.38
N LYS A 32 0.29 -5.90 -6.82
CA LYS A 32 -0.46 -6.94 -7.54
C LYS A 32 -1.15 -6.45 -8.82
N LYS A 33 -0.76 -5.28 -9.35
CA LYS A 33 -1.43 -4.54 -10.44
C LYS A 33 -2.90 -4.20 -10.14
N LEU A 34 -3.22 -3.93 -8.87
CA LEU A 34 -4.62 -3.77 -8.44
C LEU A 34 -4.98 -2.36 -8.00
N PHE A 35 -4.00 -1.65 -7.48
CA PHE A 35 -4.18 -0.31 -6.95
C PHE A 35 -3.61 0.69 -7.97
N HIS A 36 -4.41 1.01 -8.98
CA HIS A 36 -4.03 1.95 -10.05
C HIS A 36 -4.58 3.37 -9.84
N HIS A 37 -5.59 3.52 -8.97
CA HIS A 37 -6.33 4.75 -8.84
C HIS A 37 -6.18 5.33 -7.45
N PHE A 38 -5.58 6.51 -7.36
CA PHE A 38 -5.81 7.40 -6.22
C PHE A 38 -7.03 8.27 -6.54
N ARG A 39 -7.94 8.46 -5.57
CA ARG A 39 -8.95 9.52 -5.64
C ARG A 39 -8.71 10.52 -4.53
N LYS A 40 -8.91 11.80 -4.85
CA LYS A 40 -8.91 12.85 -3.84
C LYS A 40 -10.07 12.61 -2.88
N THR A 41 -9.80 12.65 -1.58
CA THR A 41 -10.85 12.49 -0.56
C THR A 41 -11.05 13.78 0.22
N ASN A 42 -12.21 13.91 0.87
CA ASN A 42 -12.53 15.00 1.79
C ASN A 42 -12.27 14.62 3.26
N GLU A 43 -11.61 13.48 3.50
CA GLU A 43 -11.20 13.07 4.84
C GLU A 43 -9.86 13.72 5.23
N ASP A 44 -9.38 13.49 6.45
CA ASP A 44 -8.12 14.05 6.98
C ASP A 44 -6.86 13.68 6.16
N PHE A 45 -7.02 12.82 5.14
CA PHE A 45 -5.99 12.45 4.17
C PHE A 45 -6.41 12.78 2.73
N LYS A 46 -5.50 13.39 1.97
CA LYS A 46 -5.83 14.05 0.69
C LYS A 46 -6.10 13.06 -0.45
N TYR A 47 -5.54 11.85 -0.43
CA TYR A 47 -5.64 10.88 -1.52
C TYR A 47 -5.76 9.46 -0.98
N ARG A 48 -6.68 8.65 -1.51
CA ARG A 48 -6.86 7.22 -1.16
C ARG A 48 -6.67 6.34 -2.40
N LEU A 49 -5.90 5.25 -2.28
CA LEU A 49 -5.80 4.21 -3.30
C LEU A 49 -7.02 3.27 -3.28
N VAL A 50 -7.57 2.99 -4.47
CA VAL A 50 -8.74 2.13 -4.68
C VAL A 50 -8.32 0.91 -5.49
N THR A 51 -8.80 -0.27 -5.10
CA THR A 51 -8.63 -1.53 -5.87
C THR A 51 -9.58 -1.59 -7.05
N HIS A 52 -9.19 -2.27 -8.12
CA HIS A 52 -10.18 -2.83 -9.05
C HIS A 52 -10.99 -3.90 -8.31
N LEU A 53 -12.32 -3.70 -8.23
CA LEU A 53 -13.29 -4.64 -7.66
C LEU A 53 -13.46 -5.85 -8.60
N CYS A 54 -12.44 -6.69 -8.76
CA CYS A 54 -12.56 -7.91 -9.55
C CYS A 54 -11.52 -8.94 -9.12
N PHE A 55 -11.68 -9.56 -7.95
CA PHE A 55 -10.98 -10.82 -7.64
C PHE A 55 -11.92 -11.78 -6.93
N ASP A 56 -11.80 -13.06 -7.31
CA ASP A 56 -12.45 -14.19 -6.65
C ASP A 56 -12.05 -14.33 -5.16
N SER A 57 -11.04 -13.57 -4.71
CA SER A 57 -10.56 -13.48 -3.33
C SER A 57 -10.31 -12.03 -2.91
N PRO A 58 -10.62 -11.64 -1.65
CA PRO A 58 -10.36 -10.28 -1.18
C PRO A 58 -8.85 -10.00 -1.12
N ILE A 59 -8.45 -8.84 -1.62
CA ILE A 59 -7.05 -8.37 -1.57
C ILE A 59 -6.98 -7.13 -0.68
N PHE A 60 -6.09 -7.20 0.31
CA PHE A 60 -5.88 -6.18 1.32
C PHE A 60 -4.64 -5.38 1.00
N ALA A 61 -4.61 -4.14 1.48
CA ALA A 61 -3.41 -3.32 1.45
C ALA A 61 -3.22 -2.57 2.76
N ILE A 62 -1.96 -2.46 3.18
CA ILE A 62 -1.52 -1.63 4.29
C ILE A 62 -0.74 -0.46 3.73
N TYR A 63 -1.13 0.73 4.15
CA TYR A 63 -0.48 2.00 3.82
C TYR A 63 0.13 2.60 5.07
N LYS A 64 1.21 3.37 4.91
CA LYS A 64 1.71 4.26 5.94
C LYS A 64 1.68 5.70 5.46
N LYS A 65 1.35 6.61 6.36
CA LYS A 65 1.45 8.04 6.11
C LYS A 65 2.92 8.47 6.21
N ALA A 66 3.38 9.24 5.24
CA ALA A 66 4.68 9.90 5.24
C ALA A 66 4.52 11.34 4.74
N GLY A 67 4.52 12.29 5.67
CA GLY A 67 4.13 13.67 5.39
C GLY A 67 2.69 13.75 4.86
N ASP A 68 2.55 14.30 3.65
CA ASP A 68 1.27 14.45 2.93
C ASP A 68 0.93 13.24 2.03
N PHE A 69 1.74 12.18 2.05
CA PHE A 69 1.59 11.00 1.19
C PHE A 69 1.13 9.76 1.95
N GLU A 70 0.32 8.91 1.31
CA GLU A 70 0.07 7.53 1.73
C GLU A 70 0.88 6.58 0.85
N ILE A 71 1.83 5.86 1.44
CA ILE A 71 2.72 4.95 0.72
C ILE A 71 2.28 3.52 0.99
N LEU A 72 2.11 2.73 -0.08
CA LEU A 72 1.81 1.31 0.01
C LEU A 72 2.97 0.58 0.68
N VAL A 73 2.68 -0.15 1.76
CA VAL A 73 3.66 -0.97 2.48
C VAL A 73 3.55 -2.43 2.08
N CYS A 74 2.34 -2.93 1.87
CA CYS A 74 2.12 -4.33 1.50
C CYS A 74 0.72 -4.50 0.89
N ALA A 75 0.63 -5.22 -0.22
CA ALA A 75 -0.61 -5.76 -0.75
C ALA A 75 -0.60 -7.29 -0.60
N PHE A 76 -1.67 -7.87 -0.06
CA PHE A 76 -1.72 -9.29 0.26
C PHE A 76 -3.14 -9.85 0.19
N SER A 77 -3.25 -11.10 -0.24
CA SER A 77 -4.46 -11.94 -0.18
C SER A 77 -4.37 -12.99 0.92
N GLU A 78 -3.16 -13.36 1.33
CA GLU A 78 -2.91 -14.41 2.32
C GLU A 78 -1.87 -13.95 3.36
N ALA A 79 -1.91 -14.52 4.57
CA ALA A 79 -1.03 -14.12 5.67
C ALA A 79 0.47 -14.31 5.35
N LYS A 80 0.80 -15.30 4.51
CA LYS A 80 2.19 -15.60 4.11
C LYS A 80 2.83 -14.49 3.28
N GLU A 81 2.03 -13.67 2.61
CA GLU A 81 2.49 -12.57 1.75
C GLU A 81 2.78 -11.30 2.55
N ILE A 82 2.36 -11.24 3.82
CA ILE A 82 2.58 -10.09 4.68
C ILE A 82 4.08 -9.96 4.98
N ASN A 83 4.68 -8.88 4.48
CA ASN A 83 6.09 -8.58 4.71
C ASN A 83 6.37 -8.16 6.16
N SER A 84 7.65 -8.10 6.53
CA SER A 84 8.08 -7.81 7.90
C SER A 84 7.61 -6.45 8.41
N GLU A 85 7.62 -5.41 7.56
CA GLU A 85 7.15 -4.07 7.94
C GLU A 85 5.64 -4.05 8.23
N ALA A 86 4.84 -4.68 7.37
CA ALA A 86 3.40 -4.81 7.56
C ALA A 86 3.06 -5.64 8.82
N LYS A 87 3.82 -6.71 9.11
CA LYS A 87 3.67 -7.48 10.35
C LYS A 87 3.83 -6.60 11.60
N GLU A 88 4.83 -5.73 11.61
CA GLU A 88 5.06 -4.82 12.73
C GLU A 88 3.96 -3.75 12.86
N ILE A 89 3.45 -3.23 11.74
CA ILE A 89 2.31 -2.30 11.73
C ILE A 89 1.05 -2.97 12.31
N ILE A 90 0.74 -4.19 11.87
CA ILE A 90 -0.40 -4.95 12.38
C ILE A 90 -0.23 -5.19 13.88
N LYS A 91 0.92 -5.68 14.34
CA LYS A 91 1.17 -5.95 15.77
C LYS A 91 0.93 -4.73 16.66
N LYS A 92 1.31 -3.53 16.20
CA LYS A 92 1.18 -2.28 16.95
C LYS A 92 -0.23 -1.70 16.98
N SER A 93 -1.15 -2.18 16.15
CA SER A 93 -2.52 -1.66 16.06
C SER A 93 -3.53 -2.73 16.43
N GLU A 94 -4.16 -2.60 17.59
CA GLU A 94 -5.25 -3.48 18.03
C GLU A 94 -6.39 -3.55 17.02
N LYS A 95 -6.78 -2.40 16.46
CA LYS A 95 -7.79 -2.32 15.39
C LYS A 95 -7.41 -3.18 14.17
N LEU A 96 -6.16 -3.10 13.72
CA LEU A 96 -5.70 -3.91 12.59
C LEU A 96 -5.62 -5.39 12.97
N ARG A 97 -5.13 -5.73 14.16
CA ARG A 97 -5.13 -7.13 14.65
C ARG A 97 -6.52 -7.73 14.63
N MET A 98 -7.53 -7.01 15.13
CA MET A 98 -8.92 -7.47 15.11
C MET A 98 -9.47 -7.58 13.68
N SER A 99 -9.17 -6.59 12.82
CA SER A 99 -9.64 -6.59 11.42
C SER A 99 -9.05 -7.74 10.60
N PHE A 100 -7.84 -8.18 10.93
CA PHE A 100 -7.13 -9.27 10.25
C PHE A 100 -7.17 -10.60 11.02
N GLN A 101 -7.85 -10.67 12.17
CA GLN A 101 -7.89 -11.87 12.99
C GLN A 101 -8.45 -13.06 12.21
N GLY A 102 -9.54 -12.84 11.47
CA GLY A 102 -10.10 -13.86 10.57
C GLY A 102 -9.11 -14.29 9.47
N LEU A 103 -8.36 -13.36 8.88
CA LEU A 103 -7.40 -13.69 7.81
C LEU A 103 -6.23 -14.57 8.27
N MET A 104 -5.75 -14.32 9.49
CA MET A 104 -4.64 -15.06 10.09
C MET A 104 -5.05 -16.47 10.56
N GLU A 105 -6.35 -16.70 10.77
CA GLU A 105 -6.91 -18.00 11.15
C GLU A 105 -7.11 -18.93 9.94
N TYR A 106 -7.37 -18.41 8.74
CA TYR A 106 -7.51 -19.19 7.50
C TYR A 106 -6.18 -19.63 6.84
N SER A 107 -5.03 -19.18 7.35
CA SER A 107 -3.70 -19.56 6.82
C SER A 107 -3.04 -20.71 7.60
N LYS A 108 -3.81 -21.50 8.35
CA LYS A 108 -3.34 -22.73 9.02
C LYS A 108 -3.72 -23.98 8.23
#